data_AF-A0A0S2DH11-F1
#
_entry.id   AF-A0A0S2DH11-F1
#
_cell.length_a   1.000
_cell.length_b   1.000
_cell.length_c   1.000
_cell.angle_alpha   90.00
_cell.angle_beta   90.00
_cell.angle_gamma   90.00
#
_symmetry.space_group_name_H-M   'P 1'
#
loop_
_entity.id
_entity.type
_entity.pdbx_description
1 polymer ?
#
loop_
_entity_poly.entity_id
_entity_poly.type
_entity_poly.pdbx_seq_one_letter_code
_entity_poly.pdbx_strand_id
1 'polypeptide(L)'
;MHDHDASRRRFLLQSGSALGLGALGGALPALAAPALVSAESARPQLPSGLQFGDVGDGGATVWARADRAARLWVEIGDEDGFRRALRLRGPLATAAGDFTARLDVPLSGTAARRVRVAFEDAHSGVRSDWCEGRLRPAPTGALARTRPVRLVWGGDVAGQGWGINPEIGGMRIFEAMRRRDPDFFLHSGDAIYADGPIAEQATAEDGRIWRNLVADGVHKVAETLDEYRGRYRYNLRDEHLRRFAAQVPQIWQWDDHEVVNNWSPAKDLSADPRYTVKDIDLLVRRARQAFLEYSPQRRARGRDGDGQRTRIDRVVHYGPLLDVFVLDMRSYRGGNSANLQSAADADSAFLGRRQLRELAANLRRSRALWKIVAADMPLGLQVPDGNDAQGRPRWEAVANGDPGLPRGRELEFAELLHAIRAVDNVVWLTADVHYCAAHYYDPNRAAFQDFSPFWEFVAGPLNAGSFGPNALDATFGPQVVFQKAPPAPNASPLAGFQFFGEVNIDPDSRALSVDLRDIDGRSVFAKTLAAA
;
A
#
# COMPACT_ATOMS: atom_id res chain seq x y z
N MET A 1 -17.83 -10.02 66.31
CA MET A 1 -18.64 -9.09 65.50
C MET A 1 -17.65 -8.23 64.74
N HIS A 2 -17.55 -8.52 63.43
CA HIS A 2 -16.88 -7.84 62.31
C HIS A 2 -15.52 -7.14 62.48
N ASP A 3 -14.72 -6.97 61.44
CA ASP A 3 -14.31 -7.75 60.27
C ASP A 3 -13.26 -6.87 59.57
N HIS A 4 -12.26 -7.49 58.94
CA HIS A 4 -11.39 -6.95 57.88
C HIS A 4 -10.55 -5.66 58.20
N ASP A 5 -9.36 -5.43 57.66
CA ASP A 5 -8.74 -5.88 56.43
C ASP A 5 -7.22 -5.55 56.43
N ALA A 6 -6.52 -6.23 55.51
CA ALA A 6 -5.38 -5.75 54.74
C ALA A 6 -4.02 -5.43 55.44
N SER A 7 -3.04 -6.30 55.18
CA SER A 7 -2.08 -6.11 54.06
C SER A 7 -0.62 -6.46 54.40
N ARG A 8 0.03 -7.01 53.36
CA ARG A 8 1.44 -6.83 52.97
C ARG A 8 2.54 -7.63 53.69
N ARG A 9 3.08 -8.54 52.87
CA ARG A 9 4.50 -8.70 52.50
C ARG A 9 5.47 -9.16 53.58
N ARG A 10 6.35 -10.05 53.10
CA ARG A 10 7.74 -10.24 53.51
C ARG A 10 7.94 -11.21 54.69
N PHE A 11 8.13 -12.48 54.35
CA PHE A 11 9.19 -13.23 55.04
C PHE A 11 9.88 -14.19 54.09
N LEU A 12 11.12 -13.83 53.77
CA LEU A 12 12.12 -14.68 53.12
C LEU A 12 12.59 -15.74 54.12
N LEU A 13 12.80 -16.95 53.60
CA LEU A 13 13.93 -17.86 53.86
C LEU A 13 14.57 -17.82 55.26
N GLN A 14 14.56 -18.97 55.96
CA GLN A 14 15.79 -19.73 56.25
C GLN A 14 15.56 -21.00 57.11
N SER A 15 16.14 -22.10 56.62
CA SER A 15 16.92 -23.13 57.35
C SER A 15 16.23 -24.10 58.31
N GLY A 16 16.47 -25.40 58.11
CA GLY A 16 16.43 -26.37 59.21
C GLY A 16 16.20 -27.82 58.80
N SER A 17 17.27 -28.53 58.47
CA SER A 17 17.33 -29.96 58.14
C SER A 17 16.80 -30.88 59.26
N ALA A 18 16.09 -31.95 58.90
CA ALA A 18 15.91 -33.12 59.75
C ALA A 18 15.97 -34.41 58.91
N LEU A 19 16.88 -35.30 59.33
CA LEU A 19 17.14 -36.63 58.78
C LEU A 19 15.97 -37.59 59.07
N GLY A 20 15.57 -38.37 58.07
CA GLY A 20 14.67 -39.50 58.22
C GLY A 20 14.95 -40.56 57.15
N LEU A 21 15.60 -41.65 57.55
CA LEU A 21 15.80 -42.87 56.76
C LEU A 21 14.47 -43.63 56.61
N GLY A 22 14.09 -44.00 55.39
CA GLY A 22 12.96 -44.91 55.17
C GLY A 22 12.64 -45.22 53.72
N ALA A 23 12.81 -46.49 53.36
CA ALA A 23 12.21 -47.25 52.24
C ALA A 23 12.68 -46.97 50.79
N LEU A 24 13.32 -48.00 50.23
CA LEU A 24 13.58 -48.23 48.82
C LEU A 24 12.26 -48.35 48.04
N GLY A 25 11.98 -47.39 47.17
CA GLY A 25 10.96 -47.46 46.13
C GLY A 25 11.49 -46.76 44.89
N GLY A 26 11.81 -47.53 43.86
CA GLY A 26 12.34 -47.01 42.59
C GLY A 26 11.29 -46.17 41.88
N ALA A 27 11.39 -44.85 42.02
CA ALA A 27 10.78 -43.87 41.12
C ALA A 27 11.91 -43.17 40.37
N LEU A 28 11.95 -43.36 39.05
CA LEU A 28 12.80 -42.56 38.18
C LEU A 28 12.43 -41.09 38.38
N PRO A 29 13.37 -40.19 38.74
CA PRO A 29 13.07 -38.77 38.74
C PRO A 29 12.87 -38.38 37.28
N ALA A 30 11.63 -38.06 36.92
CA ALA A 30 11.38 -37.29 35.71
C ALA A 30 12.14 -35.97 35.89
N LEU A 31 13.28 -35.85 35.21
CA LEU A 31 13.99 -34.61 35.05
C LEU A 31 13.06 -33.67 34.29
N ALA A 32 12.20 -32.96 35.02
CA ALA A 32 11.57 -31.76 34.53
C ALA A 32 12.71 -30.79 34.27
N ALA A 33 13.15 -30.71 33.01
CA ALA A 33 14.06 -29.67 32.58
C ALA A 33 13.44 -28.34 33.03
N PRO A 34 14.17 -27.49 33.77
CA PRO A 34 13.66 -26.18 34.12
C PRO A 34 13.31 -25.50 32.79
N ALA A 35 12.05 -25.09 32.64
CA ALA A 35 11.69 -24.18 31.59
C ALA A 35 12.50 -22.90 31.86
N LEU A 36 13.67 -22.78 31.23
CA LEU A 36 14.41 -21.54 31.15
C LEU A 36 13.48 -20.57 30.45
N VAL A 37 12.73 -19.81 31.24
CA VAL A 37 12.07 -18.61 30.77
C VAL A 37 13.21 -17.71 30.34
N SER A 38 13.53 -17.76 29.05
CA SER A 38 14.47 -16.82 28.45
C SER A 38 13.98 -15.43 28.83
N ALA A 39 14.90 -14.59 29.33
CA ALA A 39 14.57 -13.21 29.65
C ALA A 39 13.87 -12.57 28.45
N GLU A 40 12.85 -11.74 28.69
CA GLU A 40 12.04 -11.12 27.64
C GLU A 40 12.91 -10.37 26.60
N SER A 41 14.06 -9.83 27.03
CA SER A 41 15.08 -9.20 26.17
C SER A 41 15.81 -10.14 25.20
N ALA A 42 15.79 -11.45 25.46
CA ALA A 42 16.40 -12.47 24.62
C ALA A 42 15.50 -12.89 23.44
N ARG A 43 14.21 -12.52 23.45
CA ARG A 43 13.27 -12.83 22.37
C ARG A 43 13.33 -11.77 21.28
N PRO A 44 13.37 -12.16 19.99
CA PRO A 44 13.17 -11.20 18.90
C PRO A 44 11.83 -10.49 19.03
N GLN A 45 11.78 -9.23 18.60
CA GLN A 45 10.57 -8.41 18.59
C GLN A 45 10.11 -8.15 17.16
N LEU A 46 8.80 -7.87 17.00
CA LEU A 46 8.18 -7.56 15.71
C LEU A 46 7.73 -6.09 15.66
N PRO A 47 8.66 -5.11 15.58
CA PRO A 47 8.35 -3.69 15.73
C PRO A 47 7.33 -3.17 14.70
N SER A 48 7.29 -3.77 13.51
CA SER A 48 6.41 -3.40 12.42
C SER A 48 5.16 -4.29 12.31
N GLY A 49 4.96 -5.23 13.23
CA GLY A 49 3.91 -6.23 13.14
C GLY A 49 4.07 -7.16 11.93
N LEU A 50 2.93 -7.53 11.35
CA LEU A 50 2.85 -8.36 10.15
C LEU A 50 1.95 -7.71 9.10
N GLN A 51 2.17 -8.02 7.84
CA GLN A 51 1.39 -7.54 6.72
C GLN A 51 1.10 -8.69 5.75
N PHE A 52 -0.02 -8.60 5.05
CA PHE A 52 -0.33 -9.48 3.93
C PHE A 52 -0.34 -8.71 2.62
N GLY A 53 -0.01 -9.37 1.52
CA GLY A 53 -0.12 -8.75 0.20
C GLY A 53 -0.20 -9.75 -0.94
N ASP A 54 -0.45 -9.24 -2.14
CA ASP A 54 -0.61 -10.01 -3.39
C ASP A 54 -1.45 -11.28 -3.18
N VAL A 55 -2.63 -11.10 -2.58
CA VAL A 55 -3.61 -12.16 -2.40
C VAL A 55 -4.31 -12.44 -3.73
N GLY A 56 -4.11 -13.64 -4.25
CA GLY A 56 -4.47 -13.99 -5.62
C GLY A 56 -3.82 -15.30 -6.05
N ASP A 57 -4.36 -15.91 -7.10
CA ASP A 57 -3.81 -17.14 -7.70
C ASP A 57 -3.60 -18.30 -6.70
N GLY A 58 -4.51 -18.42 -5.72
CA GLY A 58 -4.43 -19.48 -4.72
C GLY A 58 -3.31 -19.30 -3.67
N GLY A 59 -2.82 -18.07 -3.47
CA GLY A 59 -1.84 -17.75 -2.45
C GLY A 59 -1.91 -16.31 -1.95
N ALA A 60 -1.04 -16.01 -1.00
CA ALA A 60 -0.78 -14.66 -0.49
C ALA A 60 0.67 -14.54 -0.03
N THR A 61 1.19 -13.33 0.03
CA THR A 61 2.48 -13.02 0.64
C THR A 61 2.26 -12.69 2.11
N VAL A 62 3.03 -13.31 3.00
CA VAL A 62 3.14 -12.92 4.41
C VAL A 62 4.45 -12.17 4.59
N TRP A 63 4.37 -10.95 5.11
CA TRP A 63 5.53 -10.09 5.40
C TRP A 63 5.59 -9.81 6.91
N ALA A 64 6.80 -9.78 7.47
CA ALA A 64 7.05 -9.29 8.82
C ALA A 64 8.48 -8.76 8.94
N ARG A 65 8.74 -7.95 9.97
CA ARG A 65 10.09 -7.44 10.29
C ARG A 65 10.48 -7.80 11.71
N ALA A 66 11.69 -8.32 11.88
CA ALA A 66 12.30 -8.56 13.18
C ALA A 66 13.14 -7.34 13.63
N ASP A 67 13.44 -7.25 14.92
CA ASP A 67 14.39 -6.28 15.47
C ASP A 67 15.86 -6.70 15.31
N ARG A 68 16.11 -7.95 14.92
CA ARG A 68 17.44 -8.56 14.78
C ARG A 68 17.44 -9.70 13.76
N ALA A 69 18.61 -10.30 13.54
CA ALA A 69 18.74 -11.45 12.66
C ALA A 69 17.96 -12.65 13.21
N ALA A 70 16.88 -13.05 12.53
CA ALA A 70 15.99 -14.09 13.01
C ALA A 70 15.25 -14.77 11.87
N ARG A 71 14.86 -16.03 12.05
CA ARG A 71 14.16 -16.83 11.04
C ARG A 71 12.65 -16.70 11.20
N LEU A 72 11.98 -16.37 10.10
CA LEU A 72 10.52 -16.29 10.07
C LEU A 72 9.89 -17.68 10.18
N TRP A 73 8.87 -17.79 11.01
CA TRP A 73 7.93 -18.91 11.07
C TRP A 73 6.52 -18.39 10.82
N VAL A 74 5.75 -19.10 10.01
CA VAL A 74 4.37 -18.76 9.68
C VAL A 74 3.48 -19.95 10.00
N GLU A 75 2.33 -19.69 10.63
CA GLU A 75 1.27 -20.67 10.79
C GLU A 75 -0.04 -20.16 10.20
N ILE A 76 -0.70 -21.01 9.42
CA ILE A 76 -2.00 -20.73 8.80
C ILE A 76 -3.01 -21.69 9.39
N GLY A 77 -3.88 -21.16 10.23
CA GLY A 77 -4.98 -21.87 10.86
C GLY A 77 -6.30 -21.65 10.13
N ASP A 78 -7.34 -22.30 10.64
CA ASP A 78 -8.72 -22.01 10.27
C ASP A 78 -9.26 -20.88 11.16
N GLU A 79 -10.51 -20.47 10.99
CA GLU A 79 -11.11 -19.42 11.85
C GLU A 79 -11.14 -19.85 13.32
N ASP A 80 -11.35 -21.14 13.58
CA ASP A 80 -11.37 -21.73 14.93
C ASP A 80 -9.98 -21.83 15.60
N GLY A 81 -8.91 -21.41 14.91
CA GLY A 81 -7.55 -21.28 15.43
C GLY A 81 -6.54 -22.24 14.80
N PHE A 82 -5.50 -22.55 15.56
CA PHE A 82 -4.25 -23.14 15.03
C PHE A 82 -4.06 -24.64 15.33
N ARG A 83 -5.13 -25.37 15.70
CA ARG A 83 -5.03 -26.80 16.08
C ARG A 83 -4.52 -27.70 14.94
N ARG A 84 -4.86 -27.37 13.69
CA ARG A 84 -4.41 -28.06 12.46
C ARG A 84 -3.71 -27.10 11.52
N ALA A 85 -2.95 -26.15 12.07
CA ALA A 85 -2.31 -25.12 11.27
C ALA A 85 -1.26 -25.69 10.32
N LEU A 86 -1.24 -25.18 9.10
CA LEU A 86 -0.10 -25.35 8.20
C LEU A 86 1.06 -24.51 8.73
N ARG A 87 2.12 -25.16 9.22
CA ARG A 87 3.34 -24.50 9.70
C ARG A 87 4.38 -24.47 8.59
N LEU A 88 4.89 -23.28 8.30
CA LEU A 88 5.88 -23.03 7.27
C LEU A 88 7.11 -22.34 7.85
N ARG A 89 8.28 -22.79 7.42
CA ARG A 89 9.56 -22.17 7.76
C ARG A 89 9.94 -21.18 6.68
N GLY A 90 10.01 -19.90 7.04
CA GLY A 90 10.36 -18.81 6.14
C GLY A 90 11.86 -18.53 6.07
N PRO A 91 12.25 -17.48 5.31
CA PRO A 91 13.64 -17.06 5.18
C PRO A 91 14.19 -16.43 6.47
N LEU A 92 15.49 -16.20 6.48
CA LEU A 92 16.17 -15.45 7.53
C LEU A 92 16.02 -13.95 7.26
N ALA A 93 15.47 -13.21 8.21
CA ALA A 93 15.57 -11.75 8.26
C ALA A 93 17.01 -11.36 8.61
N THR A 94 17.63 -10.50 7.80
CA THR A 94 19.02 -10.06 8.00
C THR A 94 19.14 -8.55 7.85
N ALA A 95 20.23 -7.98 8.37
CA ALA A 95 20.51 -6.54 8.28
C ALA A 95 20.54 -6.03 6.82
N ALA A 96 20.92 -6.90 5.87
CA ALA A 96 20.99 -6.55 4.45
C ALA A 96 19.63 -6.11 3.88
N GLY A 97 18.52 -6.68 4.37
CA GLY A 97 17.15 -6.33 4.00
C GLY A 97 16.38 -5.64 5.12
N ASP A 98 17.09 -4.94 6.02
CA ASP A 98 16.52 -4.28 7.20
C ASP A 98 15.64 -5.18 8.06
N PHE A 99 16.09 -6.43 8.21
CA PHE A 99 15.43 -7.48 8.98
C PHE A 99 13.97 -7.75 8.55
N THR A 100 13.61 -7.39 7.32
CA THR A 100 12.35 -7.81 6.70
C THR A 100 12.46 -9.26 6.23
N ALA A 101 11.35 -9.99 6.36
CA ALA A 101 11.20 -11.33 5.82
C ALA A 101 9.84 -11.46 5.15
N ARG A 102 9.81 -12.23 4.05
CA ARG A 102 8.59 -12.57 3.33
C ARG A 102 8.51 -14.03 3.02
N LEU A 103 7.30 -14.56 3.00
CA LEU A 103 7.01 -15.90 2.57
C LEU A 103 5.72 -15.92 1.77
N ASP A 104 5.80 -16.41 0.53
CA ASP A 104 4.61 -16.75 -0.24
C ASP A 104 4.00 -18.02 0.34
N VAL A 105 2.71 -17.97 0.66
CA VAL A 105 1.99 -19.07 1.27
C VAL A 105 0.79 -19.50 0.43
N PRO A 106 0.49 -20.81 0.38
CA PRO A 106 -0.72 -21.29 -0.28
C PRO A 106 -1.95 -20.86 0.52
N LEU A 107 -2.97 -20.37 -0.19
CA LEU A 107 -4.21 -19.88 0.40
C LEU A 107 -5.36 -20.06 -0.59
N SER A 108 -6.30 -20.95 -0.29
CA SER A 108 -7.41 -21.30 -1.18
C SER A 108 -8.74 -21.41 -0.45
N GLY A 109 -9.82 -21.49 -1.22
CA GLY A 109 -11.20 -21.54 -0.72
C GLY A 109 -11.83 -20.16 -0.64
N THR A 110 -12.79 -20.02 0.26
CA THR A 110 -13.51 -18.76 0.48
C THR A 110 -13.47 -18.31 1.94
N ALA A 111 -13.42 -19.22 2.90
CA ALA A 111 -13.36 -18.85 4.31
C ALA A 111 -12.10 -18.04 4.65
N ALA A 112 -12.22 -17.07 5.54
CA ALA A 112 -11.05 -16.35 6.02
C ALA A 112 -10.16 -17.28 6.86
N ARG A 113 -8.88 -16.92 6.97
CA ARG A 113 -7.87 -17.73 7.66
C ARG A 113 -7.19 -16.88 8.70
N ARG A 114 -6.93 -17.48 9.86
CA ARG A 114 -6.05 -16.89 10.87
C ARG A 114 -4.62 -17.22 10.50
N VAL A 115 -3.76 -16.22 10.53
CA VAL A 115 -2.33 -16.38 10.27
C VAL A 115 -1.56 -15.79 11.42
N ARG A 116 -0.50 -16.46 11.86
CA ARG A 116 0.40 -15.91 12.85
C ARG A 116 1.85 -16.09 12.46
N VAL A 117 2.67 -15.13 12.86
CA VAL A 117 4.10 -15.10 12.56
C VAL A 117 4.91 -15.00 13.84
N ALA A 118 6.06 -15.64 13.84
CA ALA A 118 7.04 -15.50 14.90
C ALA A 118 8.45 -15.53 14.31
N PHE A 119 9.41 -14.98 15.04
CA PHE A 119 10.82 -14.99 14.67
C PHE A 119 11.62 -15.82 15.66
N GLU A 120 12.43 -16.73 15.14
CA GLU A 120 13.39 -17.53 15.90
C GLU A 120 14.77 -16.91 15.76
N ASP A 121 15.36 -16.43 16.85
CA ASP A 121 16.65 -15.77 16.87
C ASP A 121 17.73 -16.63 16.22
N ALA A 122 18.51 -16.05 15.31
CA ALA A 122 19.46 -16.81 14.50
C ALA A 122 20.63 -17.39 15.30
N HIS A 123 20.92 -16.84 16.49
CA HIS A 123 22.03 -17.25 17.33
C HIS A 123 21.59 -18.18 18.47
N SER A 124 20.60 -17.76 19.25
CA SER A 124 20.14 -18.46 20.45
C SER A 124 19.06 -19.51 20.18
N GLY A 125 18.37 -19.44 19.04
CA GLY A 125 17.22 -20.29 18.73
C GLY A 125 15.96 -19.96 19.55
N VAL A 126 15.98 -18.89 20.35
CA VAL A 126 14.82 -18.44 21.13
C VAL A 126 13.79 -17.80 20.20
N ARG A 127 12.50 -18.15 20.40
CA ARG A 127 11.40 -17.62 19.58
C ARG A 127 10.71 -16.42 20.24
N SER A 128 10.32 -15.46 19.42
CA SER A 128 9.40 -14.37 19.78
C SER A 128 8.03 -14.89 20.21
N ASP A 129 7.20 -14.00 20.75
CA ASP A 129 5.76 -14.23 20.78
C ASP A 129 5.18 -14.25 19.37
N TRP A 130 4.00 -14.84 19.24
CA TRP A 130 3.25 -14.88 18.00
C TRP A 130 2.53 -13.55 17.77
N CYS A 131 2.76 -12.95 16.60
CA CYS A 131 1.94 -11.84 16.10
C CYS A 131 0.86 -12.41 15.19
N GLU A 132 -0.41 -12.12 15.45
CA GLU A 132 -1.54 -12.72 14.74
C GLU A 132 -2.26 -11.72 13.83
N GLY A 133 -2.80 -12.23 12.73
CA GLY A 133 -3.60 -11.51 11.76
C GLY A 133 -4.63 -12.43 11.11
N ARG A 134 -5.42 -11.87 10.19
CA ARG A 134 -6.44 -12.58 9.43
C ARG A 134 -6.46 -12.08 8.00
N LEU A 135 -6.75 -12.96 7.06
CA LEU A 135 -7.01 -12.57 5.67
C LEU A 135 -8.01 -13.50 5.00
N ARG A 136 -8.57 -13.02 3.89
CA ARG A 136 -9.46 -13.79 3.01
C ARG A 136 -8.72 -14.21 1.74
N PRO A 137 -8.78 -15.48 1.33
CA PRO A 137 -8.29 -15.89 0.02
C PRO A 137 -9.06 -15.22 -1.11
N ALA A 138 -8.41 -15.07 -2.26
CA ALA A 138 -9.13 -14.92 -3.53
C ALA A 138 -10.11 -16.10 -3.70
N PRO A 139 -11.39 -15.85 -4.02
CA PRO A 139 -12.40 -16.90 -4.10
C PRO A 139 -12.02 -17.98 -5.12
N THR A 140 -11.90 -19.24 -4.68
CA THR A 140 -11.69 -20.40 -5.57
C THR A 140 -12.72 -21.51 -5.36
N GLY A 141 -12.81 -22.42 -6.33
CA GLY A 141 -13.74 -23.58 -6.28
C GLY A 141 -15.17 -23.25 -6.71
N ALA A 142 -16.09 -24.17 -6.41
CA ALA A 142 -17.49 -24.11 -6.88
C ALA A 142 -18.25 -22.87 -6.41
N LEU A 143 -17.87 -22.31 -5.25
CA LEU A 143 -18.51 -21.13 -4.64
C LEU A 143 -17.82 -19.81 -4.99
N ALA A 144 -16.83 -19.82 -5.89
CA ALA A 144 -16.09 -18.61 -6.23
C ALA A 144 -16.98 -17.53 -6.88
N ARG A 145 -17.99 -17.95 -7.66
CA ARG A 145 -18.91 -17.04 -8.37
C ARG A 145 -20.01 -16.46 -7.48
N THR A 146 -20.27 -17.05 -6.31
CA THR A 146 -21.35 -16.61 -5.40
C THR A 146 -20.82 -15.73 -4.27
N ARG A 147 -19.54 -15.40 -4.29
CA ARG A 147 -18.90 -14.62 -3.23
C ARG A 147 -18.75 -13.16 -3.67
N PRO A 148 -19.28 -12.19 -2.92
CA PRO A 148 -19.02 -10.79 -3.20
C PRO A 148 -17.55 -10.45 -2.99
N VAL A 149 -17.09 -9.45 -3.74
CA VAL A 149 -15.74 -8.88 -3.59
C VAL A 149 -15.87 -7.47 -3.06
N ARG A 150 -15.14 -7.15 -2.00
CA ARG A 150 -15.01 -5.79 -1.47
C ARG A 150 -13.54 -5.39 -1.42
N LEU A 151 -13.19 -4.27 -2.00
CA LEU A 151 -11.86 -3.67 -1.82
C LEU A 151 -11.98 -2.21 -1.42
N VAL A 152 -10.93 -1.68 -0.83
CA VAL A 152 -10.74 -0.24 -0.62
C VAL A 152 -9.49 0.22 -1.35
N TRP A 153 -9.39 1.51 -1.71
CA TRP A 153 -8.20 2.06 -2.36
C TRP A 153 -7.91 3.51 -1.95
N GLY A 154 -6.66 3.93 -2.14
CA GLY A 154 -6.18 5.29 -1.91
C GLY A 154 -4.65 5.39 -1.96
N GLY A 155 -4.12 6.59 -1.77
CA GLY A 155 -2.68 6.88 -1.71
C GLY A 155 -2.36 7.96 -0.67
N ASP A 156 -1.13 8.48 -0.69
CA ASP A 156 -0.74 9.70 0.00
C ASP A 156 -0.70 9.57 1.54
N VAL A 157 0.35 8.92 2.05
CA VAL A 157 0.52 8.59 3.48
C VAL A 157 1.73 9.30 4.11
N ALA A 158 1.43 10.17 5.08
CA ALA A 158 2.37 10.96 5.87
C ALA A 158 3.13 12.03 5.08
N GLY A 159 2.41 12.78 4.23
CA GLY A 159 2.96 13.81 3.33
C GLY A 159 2.80 15.25 3.78
N GLN A 160 3.56 16.15 3.13
CA GLN A 160 3.53 17.61 3.30
C GLN A 160 3.62 18.10 4.77
N GLY A 161 4.29 17.33 5.62
CA GLY A 161 4.51 17.66 7.03
C GLY A 161 3.45 17.08 7.99
N TRP A 162 2.42 16.43 7.48
CA TRP A 162 1.35 15.80 8.26
C TRP A 162 1.63 14.31 8.47
N GLY A 163 2.43 14.01 9.50
CA GLY A 163 2.75 12.64 9.91
C GLY A 163 1.71 12.01 10.85
N ILE A 164 2.16 11.11 11.71
CA ILE A 164 1.32 10.44 12.72
C ILE A 164 1.07 11.42 13.88
N ASN A 165 -0.18 11.71 14.21
CA ASN A 165 -0.53 12.53 15.38
C ASN A 165 -1.17 11.69 16.49
N PRO A 166 -0.42 11.32 17.55
CA PRO A 166 -0.95 10.49 18.64
C PRO A 166 -2.10 11.14 19.42
N GLU A 167 -2.18 12.47 19.48
CA GLU A 167 -3.22 13.18 20.26
C GLU A 167 -4.62 12.96 19.68
N ILE A 168 -4.72 12.67 18.39
CA ILE A 168 -5.98 12.34 17.71
C ILE A 168 -6.13 10.83 17.43
N GLY A 169 -5.25 9.99 18.00
CA GLY A 169 -5.24 8.54 17.80
C GLY A 169 -4.37 8.04 16.65
N GLY A 170 -3.62 8.90 15.96
CA GLY A 170 -2.78 8.55 14.81
C GLY A 170 -3.53 8.66 13.48
N MET A 171 -3.21 7.79 12.53
CA MET A 171 -3.76 7.78 11.17
C MET A 171 -5.12 7.08 11.13
N ARG A 172 -6.15 7.73 11.69
CA ARG A 172 -7.50 7.18 11.90
C ARG A 172 -8.17 6.61 10.64
N ILE A 173 -7.81 7.09 9.44
CA ILE A 173 -8.41 6.62 8.18
C ILE A 173 -8.21 5.11 7.98
N PHE A 174 -7.08 4.55 8.43
CA PHE A 174 -6.81 3.12 8.30
C PHE A 174 -7.77 2.28 9.13
N GLU A 175 -8.26 2.80 10.26
CA GLU A 175 -9.31 2.15 11.04
C GLU A 175 -10.69 2.27 10.39
N ALA A 176 -11.00 3.41 9.77
CA ALA A 176 -12.22 3.56 8.99
C ALA A 176 -12.25 2.54 7.84
N MET A 177 -11.16 2.42 7.07
CA MET A 177 -10.98 1.40 6.03
C MET A 177 -11.07 -0.03 6.59
N ARG A 178 -10.35 -0.34 7.68
CA ARG A 178 -10.37 -1.67 8.31
C ARG A 178 -11.78 -2.11 8.69
N ARG A 179 -12.60 -1.19 9.23
CA ARG A 179 -13.99 -1.46 9.65
C ARG A 179 -14.94 -1.73 8.48
N ARG A 180 -14.54 -1.40 7.24
CA ARG A 180 -15.27 -1.83 6.04
C ARG A 180 -15.12 -3.32 5.77
N ASP A 181 -14.22 -4.00 6.49
CA ASP A 181 -13.95 -5.43 6.36
C ASP A 181 -13.66 -5.85 4.90
N PRO A 182 -12.78 -5.13 4.17
CA PRO A 182 -12.49 -5.44 2.77
C PRO A 182 -11.73 -6.77 2.63
N ASP A 183 -11.82 -7.35 1.44
CA ASP A 183 -11.01 -8.50 1.02
C ASP A 183 -9.54 -8.12 0.81
N PHE A 184 -9.28 -6.91 0.29
CA PHE A 184 -7.94 -6.33 0.15
C PHE A 184 -7.98 -4.80 -0.01
N PHE A 185 -6.81 -4.18 0.05
CA PHE A 185 -6.55 -2.77 -0.18
C PHE A 185 -5.62 -2.58 -1.38
N LEU A 186 -5.98 -1.65 -2.25
CA LEU A 186 -5.12 -1.16 -3.32
C LEU A 186 -4.46 0.15 -2.89
N HIS A 187 -3.14 0.12 -2.70
CA HIS A 187 -2.35 1.31 -2.39
C HIS A 187 -1.83 1.89 -3.70
N SER A 188 -2.37 3.04 -4.12
CA SER A 188 -2.11 3.64 -5.43
C SER A 188 -0.84 4.49 -5.48
N GLY A 189 0.16 4.20 -4.64
CA GLY A 189 1.38 4.99 -4.51
C GLY A 189 1.40 5.92 -3.31
N ASP A 190 2.49 6.65 -3.15
CA ASP A 190 2.79 7.52 -2.01
C ASP A 190 2.59 6.82 -0.65
N ALA A 191 3.07 5.58 -0.57
CA ALA A 191 3.09 4.80 0.67
C ALA A 191 4.03 5.41 1.72
N ILE A 192 4.91 6.31 1.30
CA ILE A 192 5.74 7.18 2.11
C ILE A 192 5.94 8.52 1.40
N TYR A 193 6.37 9.53 2.16
CA TYR A 193 6.99 10.74 1.62
C TYR A 193 8.46 10.77 1.97
N ALA A 194 9.33 10.47 0.99
CA ALA A 194 10.77 10.49 1.13
C ALA A 194 11.35 11.91 1.17
N ASP A 195 10.66 12.85 0.57
CA ASP A 195 11.10 14.21 0.26
C ASP A 195 10.34 15.30 1.03
N GLY A 196 9.39 14.89 1.87
CA GLY A 196 8.68 15.73 2.84
C GLY A 196 9.22 15.51 4.26
N PRO A 197 10.07 16.40 4.81
CA PRO A 197 10.45 16.35 6.21
C PRO A 197 9.23 16.46 7.14
N ILE A 198 9.23 15.71 8.24
CA ILE A 198 8.19 15.77 9.27
C ILE A 198 8.78 16.49 10.47
N ALA A 199 8.35 17.74 10.69
CA ALA A 199 8.65 18.51 11.88
C ALA A 199 7.81 18.02 13.06
N GLU A 200 8.26 18.26 14.30
CA GLU A 200 7.53 17.87 15.51
C GLU A 200 6.14 18.53 15.58
N GLN A 201 6.01 19.75 15.06
CA GLN A 201 4.77 20.51 15.08
C GLN A 201 4.52 21.18 13.73
N ALA A 202 3.25 21.27 13.36
CA ALA A 202 2.74 22.06 12.25
C ALA A 202 1.46 22.79 12.69
N THR A 203 1.22 23.99 12.16
CA THR A 203 0.01 24.77 12.45
C THR A 203 -1.04 24.47 11.38
N ALA A 204 -2.19 23.95 11.81
CA ALA A 204 -3.35 23.72 10.95
C ALA A 204 -4.05 25.03 10.59
N GLU A 205 -4.99 24.94 9.63
CA GLU A 205 -5.66 26.09 9.00
C GLU A 205 -6.43 26.94 10.02
N ASP A 206 -6.94 26.33 11.09
CA ASP A 206 -7.69 27.00 12.16
C ASP A 206 -6.84 27.38 13.38
N GLY A 207 -5.51 27.30 13.25
CA GLY A 207 -4.56 27.63 14.30
C GLY A 207 -4.33 26.52 15.32
N ARG A 208 -5.01 25.36 15.22
CA ARG A 208 -4.68 24.19 16.04
C ARG A 208 -3.28 23.69 15.71
N ILE A 209 -2.58 23.18 16.71
CA ILE A 209 -1.25 22.57 16.53
C ILE A 209 -1.43 21.08 16.27
N TRP A 210 -0.90 20.63 15.14
CA TRP A 210 -0.68 19.23 14.84
C TRP A 210 0.66 18.80 15.42
N ARG A 211 0.67 17.77 16.26
CA ARG A 211 1.88 17.23 16.86
C ARG A 211 2.22 15.89 16.24
N ASN A 212 3.29 15.88 15.46
CA ASN A 212 3.79 14.65 14.88
C ASN A 212 4.55 13.84 15.92
N LEU A 213 4.30 12.53 15.96
CA LEU A 213 5.35 11.60 16.31
C LEU A 213 6.51 11.82 15.33
N VAL A 214 7.73 11.92 15.83
CA VAL A 214 8.94 11.99 15.00
C VAL A 214 9.83 10.77 15.27
N ALA A 215 10.61 10.37 14.27
CA ALA A 215 11.52 9.25 14.36
C ALA A 215 12.69 9.41 13.39
N ASP A 216 13.70 8.57 13.55
CA ASP A 216 14.83 8.52 12.62
C ASP A 216 14.37 8.32 11.17
N GLY A 217 14.96 9.08 10.26
CA GLY A 217 14.67 9.02 8.83
C GLY A 217 13.57 9.97 8.34
N VAL A 218 12.85 10.69 9.21
CA VAL A 218 11.81 11.66 8.77
C VAL A 218 12.22 13.13 8.82
N HIS A 219 13.35 13.46 9.44
CA HIS A 219 13.73 14.86 9.74
C HIS A 219 14.20 15.69 8.54
N LYS A 220 14.60 15.04 7.45
CA LYS A 220 15.04 15.67 6.20
C LYS A 220 14.65 14.81 5.01
N VAL A 221 14.89 15.30 3.79
CA VAL A 221 14.75 14.47 2.58
C VAL A 221 15.63 13.20 2.69
N ALA A 222 15.10 12.07 2.25
CA ALA A 222 15.81 10.80 2.23
C ALA A 222 16.79 10.77 1.07
N GLU A 223 18.03 10.39 1.35
CA GLU A 223 19.09 10.32 0.34
C GLU A 223 19.81 8.98 0.42
N THR A 224 19.91 8.42 1.62
CA THR A 224 20.51 7.11 1.90
C THR A 224 19.44 6.02 1.98
N LEU A 225 19.85 4.77 1.75
CA LEU A 225 18.95 3.63 1.85
C LEU A 225 18.30 3.50 3.25
N ASP A 226 19.04 3.82 4.33
CA ASP A 226 18.48 3.75 5.69
C ASP A 226 17.43 4.83 5.95
N GLU A 227 17.57 6.01 5.36
CA GLU A 227 16.56 7.08 5.44
C GLU A 227 15.28 6.67 4.70
N TYR A 228 15.40 6.11 3.49
CA TYR A 228 14.24 5.56 2.77
C TYR A 228 13.56 4.45 3.58
N ARG A 229 14.32 3.51 4.17
CA ARG A 229 13.78 2.51 5.11
C ARG A 229 13.14 3.15 6.34
N GLY A 230 13.71 4.24 6.85
CA GLY A 230 13.20 5.03 7.96
C GLY A 230 11.77 5.52 7.72
N ARG A 231 11.46 5.96 6.51
CA ARG A 231 10.10 6.39 6.13
C ARG A 231 9.07 5.27 6.23
N TYR A 232 9.40 4.06 5.77
CA TYR A 232 8.49 2.91 5.94
C TYR A 232 8.39 2.45 7.39
N ARG A 233 9.51 2.43 8.13
CA ARG A 233 9.51 2.15 9.58
C ARG A 233 8.62 3.12 10.34
N TYR A 234 8.67 4.40 9.97
CA TYR A 234 7.87 5.46 10.57
C TYR A 234 6.37 5.20 10.43
N ASN A 235 5.88 4.98 9.20
CA ASN A 235 4.45 4.71 8.98
C ASN A 235 3.98 3.48 9.77
N LEU A 236 4.81 2.43 9.85
CA LEU A 236 4.51 1.21 10.62
C LEU A 236 4.63 1.38 12.16
N ARG A 237 4.88 2.59 12.68
CA ARG A 237 4.70 2.89 14.11
C ARG A 237 3.24 3.14 14.47
N ASP A 238 2.44 3.58 13.49
CA ASP A 238 1.03 3.86 13.69
C ASP A 238 0.25 2.58 14.03
N GLU A 239 -0.61 2.67 15.04
CA GLU A 239 -1.39 1.52 15.49
C GLU A 239 -2.55 1.18 14.57
N HIS A 240 -3.18 2.18 13.95
CA HIS A 240 -4.27 1.96 13.00
C HIS A 240 -3.76 1.26 11.75
N LEU A 241 -2.64 1.72 11.19
CA LEU A 241 -2.00 1.10 10.02
C LEU A 241 -1.53 -0.34 10.33
N ARG A 242 -0.88 -0.59 11.48
CA ARG A 242 -0.48 -1.96 11.84
C ARG A 242 -1.67 -2.91 11.99
N ARG A 243 -2.76 -2.48 12.62
CA ARG A 243 -3.97 -3.31 12.73
C ARG A 243 -4.66 -3.53 11.39
N PHE A 244 -4.67 -2.52 10.53
CA PHE A 244 -5.17 -2.62 9.17
C PHE A 244 -4.36 -3.64 8.36
N ALA A 245 -3.03 -3.51 8.33
CA ALA A 245 -2.17 -4.40 7.57
C ALA A 245 -2.18 -5.87 8.07
N ALA A 246 -2.48 -6.08 9.35
CA ALA A 246 -2.68 -7.43 9.92
C ALA A 246 -4.05 -8.06 9.60
N GLN A 247 -4.96 -7.34 8.93
CA GLN A 247 -6.32 -7.81 8.62
C GLN A 247 -6.72 -7.65 7.15
N VAL A 248 -6.10 -6.71 6.45
CA VAL A 248 -6.42 -6.33 5.08
C VAL A 248 -5.17 -6.55 4.23
N PRO A 249 -5.14 -7.57 3.37
CA PRO A 249 -4.09 -7.75 2.38
C PRO A 249 -3.93 -6.53 1.49
N GLN A 250 -2.69 -6.22 1.11
CA GLN A 250 -2.37 -5.02 0.37
C GLN A 250 -1.77 -5.34 -1.01
N ILE A 251 -2.21 -4.61 -2.02
CA ILE A 251 -1.65 -4.61 -3.37
C ILE A 251 -1.06 -3.23 -3.57
N TRP A 252 0.27 -3.13 -3.60
CA TRP A 252 0.96 -1.84 -3.70
C TRP A 252 1.34 -1.49 -5.13
N GLN A 253 1.16 -0.23 -5.46
CA GLN A 253 1.85 0.55 -6.48
C GLN A 253 2.90 1.44 -5.79
N TRP A 254 3.79 2.02 -6.58
CA TRP A 254 4.58 3.16 -6.15
C TRP A 254 4.22 4.35 -7.04
N ASP A 255 4.49 5.54 -6.53
CA ASP A 255 4.39 6.78 -7.26
C ASP A 255 5.69 7.59 -7.08
N ASP A 256 5.66 8.91 -7.06
CA ASP A 256 6.87 9.71 -6.97
C ASP A 256 7.44 9.84 -5.58
N HIS A 257 6.60 9.99 -4.54
CA HIS A 257 7.07 10.32 -3.22
C HIS A 257 7.77 9.15 -2.50
N GLU A 258 7.73 7.93 -3.06
CA GLU A 258 8.69 6.88 -2.71
C GLU A 258 10.15 7.27 -2.99
N VAL A 259 10.39 8.19 -3.93
CA VAL A 259 11.71 8.67 -4.36
C VAL A 259 11.89 10.16 -4.02
N VAL A 260 11.20 11.03 -4.77
CA VAL A 260 11.21 12.50 -4.75
C VAL A 260 10.01 12.99 -5.57
N ASN A 261 9.26 14.01 -5.12
CA ASN A 261 8.14 14.64 -5.83
C ASN A 261 8.44 14.83 -7.33
N ASN A 262 7.50 14.43 -8.18
CA ASN A 262 7.54 14.52 -9.63
C ASN A 262 8.80 13.92 -10.26
N TRP A 263 9.34 12.81 -9.73
CA TRP A 263 10.57 12.26 -10.31
C TRP A 263 10.32 11.67 -11.71
N SER A 264 11.31 11.89 -12.56
CA SER A 264 11.50 11.27 -13.86
C SER A 264 13.00 11.21 -14.14
N PRO A 265 13.46 10.52 -15.21
CA PRO A 265 14.89 10.52 -15.57
C PRO A 265 15.50 11.91 -15.81
N ALA A 266 14.66 12.93 -16.06
CA ALA A 266 15.09 14.32 -16.27
C ALA A 266 15.04 15.18 -14.99
N LYS A 267 14.75 14.60 -13.82
CA LYS A 267 14.69 15.37 -12.56
C LYS A 267 16.05 15.99 -12.25
N ASP A 268 16.08 17.31 -12.14
CA ASP A 268 17.25 18.06 -11.71
C ASP A 268 17.09 18.53 -10.26
N LEU A 269 18.01 18.10 -9.40
CA LEU A 269 18.08 18.49 -7.99
C LEU A 269 19.17 19.53 -7.73
N SER A 270 19.91 19.98 -8.74
CA SER A 270 21.07 20.88 -8.61
C SER A 270 20.75 22.14 -7.80
N ALA A 271 19.58 22.74 -8.04
CA ALA A 271 19.11 23.95 -7.37
C ALA A 271 18.37 23.71 -6.04
N ASP A 272 18.10 22.46 -5.64
CA ASP A 272 17.40 22.17 -4.39
C ASP A 272 18.38 21.99 -3.22
N PRO A 273 18.51 22.97 -2.30
CA PRO A 273 19.49 22.91 -1.22
C PRO A 273 19.18 21.83 -0.18
N ARG A 274 17.99 21.23 -0.19
CA ARG A 274 17.62 20.14 0.72
C ARG A 274 18.41 18.86 0.44
N TYR A 275 18.81 18.66 -0.81
CA TYR A 275 19.54 17.47 -1.27
C TYR A 275 21.03 17.75 -1.37
N THR A 276 21.84 16.88 -0.78
CA THR A 276 23.28 16.80 -1.02
C THR A 276 23.57 15.87 -2.20
N VAL A 277 22.86 14.74 -2.30
CA VAL A 277 22.92 13.80 -3.41
C VAL A 277 22.06 14.32 -4.56
N LYS A 278 22.69 14.67 -5.68
CA LYS A 278 22.03 15.19 -6.88
C LYS A 278 21.76 14.12 -7.96
N ASP A 279 22.33 12.94 -7.80
CA ASP A 279 22.17 11.80 -8.71
C ASP A 279 20.79 11.14 -8.50
N ILE A 280 19.84 11.46 -9.39
CA ILE A 280 18.49 10.91 -9.33
C ILE A 280 18.46 9.39 -9.47
N ASP A 281 19.30 8.81 -10.33
CA ASP A 281 19.32 7.36 -10.54
C ASP A 281 19.78 6.63 -9.27
N LEU A 282 20.72 7.21 -8.53
CA LEU A 282 21.15 6.68 -7.23
C LEU A 282 20.02 6.72 -6.20
N LEU A 283 19.26 7.81 -6.14
CA LEU A 283 18.09 7.94 -5.26
C LEU A 283 17.01 6.91 -5.64
N VAL A 284 16.66 6.80 -6.92
CA VAL A 284 15.69 5.80 -7.43
C VAL A 284 16.11 4.38 -7.06
N ARG A 285 17.40 4.01 -7.23
CA ARG A 285 17.87 2.67 -6.85
C ARG A 285 17.70 2.37 -5.36
N ARG A 286 17.99 3.36 -4.49
CA ARG A 286 17.86 3.23 -3.03
C ARG A 286 16.39 3.15 -2.61
N ALA A 287 15.58 4.06 -3.12
CA ALA A 287 14.14 4.12 -2.91
C ALA A 287 13.46 2.82 -3.35
N ARG A 288 13.74 2.35 -4.57
CA ARG A 288 13.21 1.08 -5.09
C ARG A 288 13.60 -0.09 -4.21
N GLN A 289 14.85 -0.15 -3.73
CA GLN A 289 15.25 -1.21 -2.82
C GLN A 289 14.42 -1.18 -1.52
N ALA A 290 14.25 -0.01 -0.90
CA ALA A 290 13.43 0.14 0.31
C ALA A 290 11.95 -0.21 0.06
N PHE A 291 11.35 0.30 -1.02
CA PHE A 291 9.99 -0.05 -1.44
C PHE A 291 9.83 -1.56 -1.60
N LEU A 292 10.72 -2.19 -2.36
CA LEU A 292 10.69 -3.64 -2.56
C LEU A 292 10.97 -4.42 -1.28
N GLU A 293 11.59 -3.86 -0.24
CA GLU A 293 11.81 -4.50 1.06
C GLU A 293 10.56 -4.46 1.95
N TYR A 294 9.82 -3.34 1.94
CA TYR A 294 8.68 -3.07 2.81
C TYR A 294 7.31 -3.41 2.22
N SER A 295 7.17 -3.36 0.91
CA SER A 295 5.96 -3.78 0.21
C SER A 295 5.71 -5.28 0.40
N PRO A 296 4.50 -5.71 0.79
CA PRO A 296 4.13 -7.12 0.90
C PRO A 296 3.85 -7.77 -0.48
N GLN A 297 4.48 -7.28 -1.54
CA GLN A 297 4.38 -7.87 -2.89
C GLN A 297 5.15 -9.19 -3.01
N ARG A 298 4.64 -10.05 -3.89
CA ARG A 298 5.30 -11.30 -4.29
C ARG A 298 6.56 -10.97 -5.07
N ARG A 299 7.69 -11.62 -4.74
CA ARG A 299 8.94 -11.44 -5.47
C ARG A 299 9.01 -12.40 -6.66
N ALA A 300 9.38 -11.89 -7.84
CA ALA A 300 9.61 -12.75 -8.98
C ALA A 300 10.84 -13.65 -8.74
N ARG A 301 10.76 -14.90 -9.19
CA ARG A 301 11.88 -15.86 -9.16
C ARG A 301 12.73 -15.70 -10.41
N GLY A 302 13.44 -14.58 -10.54
CA GLY A 302 14.29 -14.34 -11.71
C GLY A 302 14.57 -12.88 -11.98
N ARG A 303 15.20 -12.60 -13.11
CA ARG A 303 15.16 -11.27 -13.73
C ARG A 303 14.12 -11.31 -14.85
N ASP A 304 13.32 -10.27 -14.92
CA ASP A 304 12.38 -10.01 -15.99
C ASP A 304 13.10 -9.58 -17.27
N GLY A 305 12.37 -9.48 -18.39
CA GLY A 305 12.95 -9.12 -19.69
C GLY A 305 13.61 -7.73 -19.76
N ASP A 306 13.34 -6.87 -18.77
CA ASP A 306 13.96 -5.56 -18.57
C ASP A 306 15.14 -5.59 -17.56
N GLY A 307 15.55 -6.78 -17.12
CA GLY A 307 16.66 -6.99 -16.18
C GLY A 307 16.31 -6.74 -14.70
N GLN A 308 15.09 -6.29 -14.38
CA GLN A 308 14.61 -6.10 -13.01
C GLN A 308 14.31 -7.44 -12.33
N ARG A 309 14.54 -7.55 -11.02
CA ARG A 309 14.25 -8.81 -10.28
C ARG A 309 12.79 -8.94 -9.84
N THR A 310 12.05 -7.84 -9.79
CA THR A 310 10.65 -7.80 -9.36
C THR A 310 10.04 -6.56 -10.00
N ARG A 311 9.07 -6.76 -10.88
CA ARG A 311 8.24 -5.69 -11.45
C ARG A 311 7.19 -5.23 -10.45
N ILE A 312 6.83 -3.96 -10.56
CA ILE A 312 5.71 -3.37 -9.82
C ILE A 312 4.42 -3.59 -10.62
N ASP A 313 4.48 -3.40 -11.94
CA ASP A 313 3.37 -3.73 -12.84
C ASP A 313 3.10 -5.25 -12.85
N ARG A 314 1.84 -5.62 -12.60
CA ARG A 314 1.39 -7.01 -12.52
C ARG A 314 -0.13 -7.12 -12.60
N VAL A 315 -0.63 -8.33 -12.84
CA VAL A 315 -2.06 -8.64 -12.76
C VAL A 315 -2.31 -9.47 -11.51
N VAL A 316 -3.33 -9.11 -10.74
CA VAL A 316 -3.83 -9.90 -9.60
C VAL A 316 -5.19 -10.45 -9.95
N HIS A 317 -5.29 -11.76 -10.07
CA HIS A 317 -6.54 -12.46 -10.33
C HIS A 317 -7.27 -12.77 -9.01
N TYR A 318 -8.43 -12.13 -8.81
CA TYR A 318 -9.22 -12.25 -7.59
C TYR A 318 -10.53 -13.00 -7.84
N GLY A 319 -10.39 -14.28 -8.18
CA GLY A 319 -11.51 -15.15 -8.53
C GLY A 319 -12.15 -14.76 -9.87
N PRO A 320 -13.38 -15.24 -10.16
CA PRO A 320 -14.04 -15.02 -11.45
C PRO A 320 -14.66 -13.62 -11.61
N LEU A 321 -14.77 -12.84 -10.53
CA LEU A 321 -15.45 -11.55 -10.57
C LEU A 321 -14.52 -10.38 -10.88
N LEU A 322 -13.23 -10.49 -10.53
CA LEU A 322 -12.32 -9.35 -10.59
C LEU A 322 -10.91 -9.76 -10.99
N ASP A 323 -10.39 -9.07 -12.00
CA ASP A 323 -8.96 -8.94 -12.25
C ASP A 323 -8.52 -7.50 -11.95
N VAL A 324 -7.41 -7.32 -11.24
CA VAL A 324 -6.79 -6.02 -10.97
C VAL A 324 -5.49 -5.90 -11.78
N PHE A 325 -5.42 -4.88 -12.63
CA PHE A 325 -4.28 -4.56 -13.48
C PHE A 325 -3.51 -3.42 -12.83
N VAL A 326 -2.42 -3.78 -12.15
CA VAL A 326 -1.59 -2.85 -11.40
C VAL A 326 -0.56 -2.25 -12.34
N LEU A 327 -0.59 -0.93 -12.50
CA LEU A 327 0.36 -0.19 -13.34
C LEU A 327 1.59 0.29 -12.56
N ASP A 328 2.66 0.52 -13.30
CA ASP A 328 3.83 1.32 -12.91
C ASP A 328 3.98 2.45 -13.94
N MET A 329 3.62 3.69 -13.58
CA MET A 329 3.75 4.85 -14.47
C MET A 329 4.97 5.71 -14.13
N ARG A 330 5.95 5.13 -13.41
CA ARG A 330 7.17 5.80 -12.97
C ARG A 330 8.44 5.18 -13.54
N SER A 331 8.57 3.85 -13.54
CA SER A 331 9.80 3.16 -13.93
C SER A 331 10.20 3.32 -15.40
N TYR A 332 9.23 3.59 -16.29
CA TYR A 332 9.40 3.41 -17.74
C TYR A 332 9.19 4.69 -18.56
N ARG A 333 8.94 5.82 -17.89
CA ARG A 333 8.57 7.09 -18.49
C ARG A 333 9.77 7.90 -18.99
N GLY A 334 9.48 8.79 -19.95
CA GLY A 334 10.37 9.89 -20.32
C GLY A 334 10.37 11.03 -19.29
N GLY A 335 11.26 12.00 -19.50
CA GLY A 335 11.39 13.17 -18.63
C GLY A 335 10.15 14.07 -18.61
N ASN A 336 9.95 14.80 -17.50
CA ASN A 336 8.94 15.86 -17.44
C ASN A 336 9.31 17.01 -18.37
N SER A 337 8.40 17.31 -19.29
CA SER A 337 8.57 18.28 -20.37
C SER A 337 7.25 18.97 -20.64
N ALA A 338 7.19 19.79 -21.69
CA ALA A 338 5.92 20.34 -22.17
C ALA A 338 4.90 19.26 -22.57
N ASN A 339 5.33 18.01 -22.79
CA ASN A 339 4.46 16.86 -23.07
C ASN A 339 3.60 17.03 -24.35
N LEU A 340 4.14 17.70 -25.38
CA LEU A 340 3.44 18.05 -26.63
C LEU A 340 4.01 17.36 -27.88
N GLN A 341 4.78 16.28 -27.72
CA GLN A 341 5.34 15.52 -28.84
C GLN A 341 4.21 15.00 -29.74
N SER A 342 4.33 15.16 -31.06
CA SER A 342 3.31 14.72 -32.01
C SER A 342 3.44 13.26 -32.45
N ALA A 343 4.49 12.56 -32.00
CA ALA A 343 4.77 11.17 -32.33
C ALA A 343 5.39 10.47 -31.10
N ALA A 344 5.14 9.17 -31.00
CA ALA A 344 5.65 8.37 -29.89
C ALA A 344 7.16 8.13 -30.02
N ASP A 345 7.89 8.41 -28.95
CA ASP A 345 9.34 8.27 -28.81
C ASP A 345 9.69 7.99 -27.34
N ALA A 346 10.98 7.98 -27.00
CA ALA A 346 11.43 7.73 -25.63
C ALA A 346 11.03 8.85 -24.65
N ASP A 347 10.90 10.10 -25.13
CA ASP A 347 10.60 11.26 -24.30
C ASP A 347 9.10 11.38 -23.98
N SER A 348 8.25 10.84 -24.85
CA SER A 348 6.79 10.75 -24.68
C SER A 348 6.32 9.44 -24.04
N ALA A 349 7.23 8.49 -23.77
CA ALA A 349 6.90 7.25 -23.07
C ALA A 349 6.36 7.52 -21.65
N PHE A 350 5.43 6.69 -21.18
CA PHE A 350 4.90 6.76 -19.82
C PHE A 350 4.83 5.40 -19.15
N LEU A 351 4.04 4.48 -19.71
CA LEU A 351 4.02 3.06 -19.34
C LEU A 351 5.21 2.32 -19.96
N GLY A 352 5.66 2.80 -21.11
CA GLY A 352 6.67 2.15 -21.92
C GLY A 352 6.11 0.96 -22.70
N ARG A 353 6.79 0.63 -23.80
CA ARG A 353 6.27 -0.30 -24.83
C ARG A 353 5.97 -1.71 -24.32
N ARG A 354 6.69 -2.22 -23.31
CA ARG A 354 6.43 -3.56 -22.75
C ARG A 354 5.11 -3.58 -21.99
N GLN A 355 5.00 -2.75 -20.94
CA GLN A 355 3.84 -2.70 -20.07
C GLN A 355 2.58 -2.35 -20.85
N LEU A 356 2.65 -1.39 -21.78
CA LEU A 356 1.52 -1.03 -22.65
C LEU A 356 0.98 -2.24 -23.44
N ARG A 357 1.86 -2.98 -24.12
CA ARG A 357 1.44 -4.17 -24.91
C ARG A 357 0.92 -5.29 -24.02
N GLU A 358 1.59 -5.56 -22.90
CA GLU A 358 1.20 -6.62 -21.98
C GLU A 358 -0.14 -6.29 -21.31
N LEU A 359 -0.36 -5.04 -20.89
CA LEU A 359 -1.62 -4.54 -20.34
C LEU A 359 -2.77 -4.73 -21.33
N ALA A 360 -2.63 -4.21 -22.55
CA ALA A 360 -3.65 -4.34 -23.59
C ALA A 360 -3.95 -5.82 -23.92
N ALA A 361 -2.94 -6.68 -23.94
CA ALA A 361 -3.12 -8.10 -24.19
C ALA A 361 -3.77 -8.84 -23.01
N ASN A 362 -3.42 -8.50 -21.77
CA ASN A 362 -4.01 -9.09 -20.57
C ASN A 362 -5.48 -8.66 -20.40
N LEU A 363 -5.80 -7.39 -20.64
CA LEU A 363 -7.18 -6.89 -20.59
C LEU A 363 -8.09 -7.63 -21.59
N ARG A 364 -7.63 -7.80 -22.83
CA ARG A 364 -8.37 -8.56 -23.87
C ARG A 364 -8.53 -10.05 -23.54
N ARG A 365 -7.59 -10.64 -22.80
CA ARG A 365 -7.65 -12.06 -22.41
C ARG A 365 -8.45 -12.30 -21.13
N SER A 366 -8.65 -11.27 -20.32
CA SER A 366 -9.31 -11.39 -19.02
C SER A 366 -10.76 -11.86 -19.18
N ARG A 367 -11.10 -12.92 -18.46
CA ARG A 367 -12.47 -13.46 -18.36
C ARG A 367 -13.18 -13.09 -17.07
N ALA A 368 -12.55 -12.29 -16.20
CA ALA A 368 -13.20 -11.77 -15.01
C ALA A 368 -14.39 -10.88 -15.39
N LEU A 369 -15.42 -10.83 -14.54
CA LEU A 369 -16.59 -9.99 -14.78
C LEU A 369 -16.20 -8.51 -14.89
N TRP A 370 -15.42 -8.00 -13.93
CA TRP A 370 -14.90 -6.65 -13.88
C TRP A 370 -13.37 -6.64 -14.02
N LYS A 371 -12.85 -5.59 -14.67
CA LYS A 371 -11.42 -5.31 -14.78
C LYS A 371 -11.15 -3.95 -14.14
N ILE A 372 -10.37 -3.93 -13.08
CA ILE A 372 -9.92 -2.67 -12.47
C ILE A 372 -8.52 -2.38 -12.97
N VAL A 373 -8.34 -1.24 -13.62
CA VAL A 373 -7.02 -0.68 -13.91
C VAL A 373 -6.64 0.24 -12.76
N ALA A 374 -5.68 -0.20 -11.96
CA ALA A 374 -5.11 0.59 -10.88
C ALA A 374 -3.99 1.44 -11.48
N ALA A 375 -4.15 2.75 -11.51
CA ALA A 375 -3.16 3.69 -12.01
C ALA A 375 -2.72 4.59 -10.85
N ASP A 376 -1.43 4.85 -10.73
CA ASP A 376 -0.90 5.70 -9.66
C ASP A 376 -1.41 7.16 -9.86
N MET A 377 -1.33 7.70 -11.08
CA MET A 377 -1.87 9.02 -11.44
C MET A 377 -3.18 8.98 -12.26
N PRO A 378 -4.00 10.07 -12.25
CA PRO A 378 -5.16 10.23 -13.13
C PRO A 378 -4.81 10.46 -14.62
N LEU A 379 -5.75 10.12 -15.51
CA LEU A 379 -5.56 10.20 -16.97
C LEU A 379 -5.79 11.62 -17.52
N GLY A 380 -6.90 12.23 -17.14
CA GLY A 380 -7.36 13.50 -17.72
C GLY A 380 -7.07 14.73 -16.86
N LEU A 381 -6.48 14.57 -15.67
CA LEU A 381 -6.18 15.70 -14.79
C LEU A 381 -4.81 16.29 -15.12
N GLN A 382 -4.79 17.61 -15.22
CA GLN A 382 -3.57 18.39 -15.36
C GLN A 382 -2.80 18.40 -14.04
N VAL A 383 -1.63 17.76 -14.01
CA VAL A 383 -0.72 17.75 -12.86
C VAL A 383 0.58 18.47 -13.25
N PRO A 384 0.80 19.72 -12.80
CA PRO A 384 1.93 20.53 -13.24
C PRO A 384 3.25 20.19 -12.51
N ASP A 385 4.38 20.32 -13.23
CA ASP A 385 5.75 20.21 -12.69
C ASP A 385 6.56 21.50 -12.92
N GLY A 386 5.92 22.64 -12.63
CA GLY A 386 6.49 23.97 -12.82
C GLY A 386 6.73 24.31 -14.30
N ASN A 387 7.70 25.18 -14.56
CA ASN A 387 8.05 25.64 -15.90
C ASN A 387 9.50 25.28 -16.26
N ASP A 388 9.79 25.13 -17.54
CA ASP A 388 11.16 25.02 -18.05
C ASP A 388 11.89 26.38 -18.09
N ALA A 389 13.15 26.37 -18.53
CA ALA A 389 13.98 27.58 -18.61
C ALA A 389 13.45 28.63 -19.61
N GLN A 390 12.54 28.26 -20.51
CA GLN A 390 11.87 29.15 -21.46
C GLN A 390 10.49 29.60 -20.95
N GLY A 391 10.10 29.22 -19.72
CA GLY A 391 8.82 29.57 -19.12
C GLY A 391 7.64 28.72 -19.60
N ARG A 392 7.88 27.61 -20.32
CA ARG A 392 6.81 26.71 -20.76
C ARG A 392 6.40 25.78 -19.63
N PRO A 393 5.10 25.50 -19.44
CA PRO A 393 4.65 24.56 -18.42
C PRO A 393 5.22 23.16 -18.70
N ARG A 394 5.54 22.44 -17.63
CA ARG A 394 5.87 21.02 -17.67
C ARG A 394 4.79 20.22 -16.99
N TRP A 395 4.60 18.99 -17.46
CA TRP A 395 3.56 18.11 -16.96
C TRP A 395 4.13 16.87 -16.30
N GLU A 396 3.50 16.49 -15.20
CA GLU A 396 3.79 15.30 -14.42
C GLU A 396 2.93 14.12 -14.90
N ALA A 397 1.62 14.29 -14.97
CA ALA A 397 0.71 13.21 -15.34
C ALA A 397 0.61 12.97 -16.86
N VAL A 398 -0.42 12.23 -17.25
CA VAL A 398 -0.74 11.88 -18.64
C VAL A 398 -1.14 13.12 -19.44
N ALA A 399 -2.07 13.92 -18.91
CA ALA A 399 -2.57 15.13 -19.53
C ALA A 399 -1.47 16.20 -19.72
N ASN A 400 -1.56 16.93 -20.82
CA ASN A 400 -0.55 17.94 -21.21
C ASN A 400 -1.13 19.37 -21.35
N GLY A 401 -2.40 19.57 -20.97
CA GLY A 401 -3.05 20.87 -21.04
C GLY A 401 -3.31 21.39 -22.46
N ASP A 402 -3.15 20.54 -23.49
CA ASP A 402 -3.49 20.81 -24.88
C ASP A 402 -4.72 19.97 -25.26
N PRO A 403 -5.95 20.53 -25.21
CA PRO A 403 -7.22 19.80 -25.28
C PRO A 403 -7.55 19.20 -26.66
N GLY A 404 -6.55 19.05 -27.53
CA GLY A 404 -6.67 18.60 -28.90
C GLY A 404 -6.48 17.09 -29.07
N LEU A 405 -5.97 16.69 -30.24
CA LEU A 405 -5.62 15.29 -30.49
C LEU A 405 -4.47 14.86 -29.58
N PRO A 406 -4.38 13.56 -29.20
CA PRO A 406 -3.41 13.07 -28.23
C PRO A 406 -1.99 13.45 -28.59
N ARG A 407 -1.25 13.98 -27.61
CA ARG A 407 0.17 14.35 -27.73
C ARG A 407 0.97 13.90 -26.52
N GLY A 408 2.29 13.81 -26.70
CA GLY A 408 3.19 13.36 -25.64
C GLY A 408 2.75 12.02 -25.07
N ARG A 409 2.61 11.95 -23.75
CA ARG A 409 2.23 10.74 -23.01
C ARG A 409 0.82 10.25 -23.28
N GLU A 410 -0.08 11.13 -23.73
CA GLU A 410 -1.45 10.74 -24.12
C GLU A 410 -1.44 9.76 -25.30
N LEU A 411 -0.38 9.73 -26.12
CA LEU A 411 -0.25 8.80 -27.25
C LEU A 411 -0.30 7.33 -26.81
N GLU A 412 0.34 6.98 -25.69
CA GLU A 412 0.29 5.60 -25.18
C GLU A 412 -1.11 5.24 -24.65
N PHE A 413 -1.83 6.20 -24.06
CA PHE A 413 -3.20 5.98 -23.59
C PHE A 413 -4.19 5.92 -24.75
N ALA A 414 -4.02 6.73 -25.80
CA ALA A 414 -4.81 6.61 -27.02
C ALA A 414 -4.64 5.22 -27.67
N GLU A 415 -3.41 4.70 -27.74
CA GLU A 415 -3.13 3.33 -28.21
C GLU A 415 -3.80 2.28 -27.32
N LEU A 416 -3.69 2.42 -25.99
CA LEU A 416 -4.31 1.50 -25.03
C LEU A 416 -5.82 1.49 -25.14
N LEU A 417 -6.45 2.67 -25.10
CA LEU A 417 -7.89 2.84 -25.10
C LEU A 417 -8.50 2.32 -26.42
N HIS A 418 -7.87 2.62 -27.56
CA HIS A 418 -8.23 2.00 -28.84
C HIS A 418 -8.13 0.47 -28.75
N ALA A 419 -7.02 -0.02 -28.20
CA ALA A 419 -6.74 -1.44 -28.12
C ALA A 419 -7.80 -2.20 -27.31
N ILE A 420 -8.29 -1.60 -26.23
CA ILE A 420 -9.23 -2.25 -25.31
C ILE A 420 -10.69 -1.84 -25.52
N ARG A 421 -11.03 -1.11 -26.59
CA ARG A 421 -12.42 -0.64 -26.83
C ARG A 421 -13.49 -1.73 -26.84
N ALA A 422 -13.12 -2.98 -27.17
CA ALA A 422 -14.03 -4.13 -27.14
C ALA A 422 -14.01 -4.91 -25.81
N VAL A 423 -13.32 -4.40 -24.79
CA VAL A 423 -13.24 -5.01 -23.46
C VAL A 423 -14.29 -4.35 -22.57
N ASP A 424 -15.27 -5.14 -22.16
CA ASP A 424 -16.33 -4.70 -21.27
C ASP A 424 -15.85 -4.52 -19.83
N ASN A 425 -16.59 -3.71 -19.06
CA ASN A 425 -16.48 -3.61 -17.60
C ASN A 425 -15.08 -3.20 -17.09
N VAL A 426 -14.47 -2.23 -17.76
CA VAL A 426 -13.19 -1.62 -17.34
C VAL A 426 -13.45 -0.37 -16.49
N VAL A 427 -12.83 -0.32 -15.31
CA VAL A 427 -12.89 0.82 -14.37
C VAL A 427 -11.48 1.23 -13.98
N TRP A 428 -11.23 2.53 -13.89
CA TRP A 428 -9.94 3.09 -13.47
C TRP A 428 -10.01 3.60 -12.03
N LEU A 429 -9.03 3.24 -11.20
CA LEU A 429 -8.89 3.74 -9.83
C LEU A 429 -7.54 4.44 -9.69
N THR A 430 -7.55 5.68 -9.19
CA THR A 430 -6.36 6.56 -9.13
C THR A 430 -6.24 7.33 -7.82
N ALA A 431 -5.06 7.90 -7.56
CA ALA A 431 -4.74 8.76 -6.41
C ALA A 431 -3.95 10.02 -6.87
N ASP A 432 -2.80 10.33 -6.26
CA ASP A 432 -1.83 11.42 -6.57
C ASP A 432 -2.33 12.86 -6.29
N VAL A 433 -3.57 13.20 -6.61
CA VAL A 433 -3.99 14.62 -6.64
C VAL A 433 -4.55 15.15 -5.31
N HIS A 434 -4.63 14.31 -4.28
CA HIS A 434 -5.01 14.68 -2.91
C HIS A 434 -6.42 15.29 -2.75
N TYR A 435 -7.38 14.76 -3.50
CA TYR A 435 -8.82 14.92 -3.25
C TYR A 435 -9.57 13.72 -3.85
N CYS A 436 -10.89 13.65 -3.64
CA CYS A 436 -11.70 12.60 -4.26
C CYS A 436 -12.59 13.15 -5.38
N ALA A 437 -12.73 12.37 -6.44
CA ALA A 437 -13.54 12.72 -7.61
C ALA A 437 -14.05 11.47 -8.36
N ALA A 438 -15.11 11.67 -9.12
CA ALA A 438 -15.63 10.71 -10.08
C ALA A 438 -15.71 11.36 -11.45
N HIS A 439 -14.97 10.81 -12.40
CA HIS A 439 -14.93 11.26 -13.78
C HIS A 439 -15.55 10.21 -14.72
N TYR A 440 -16.33 10.68 -15.67
CA TYR A 440 -16.84 9.85 -16.76
C TYR A 440 -16.23 10.31 -18.09
N TYR A 441 -15.53 9.40 -18.76
CA TYR A 441 -14.87 9.67 -20.04
C TYR A 441 -15.81 9.25 -21.16
N ASP A 442 -16.19 10.21 -22.01
CA ASP A 442 -17.15 10.00 -23.10
C ASP A 442 -16.50 10.34 -24.44
N PRO A 443 -16.33 9.37 -25.37
CA PRO A 443 -15.74 9.64 -26.68
C PRO A 443 -16.51 10.69 -27.49
N ASN A 444 -17.80 10.90 -27.23
CA ASN A 444 -18.58 11.94 -27.91
C ASN A 444 -18.24 13.37 -27.44
N ARG A 445 -17.49 13.51 -26.34
CA ARG A 445 -16.99 14.78 -25.81
C ARG A 445 -15.47 14.91 -25.92
N ALA A 446 -14.81 13.90 -26.48
CA ALA A 446 -13.37 13.82 -26.59
C ALA A 446 -12.89 14.34 -27.95
N ALA A 447 -11.67 14.87 -27.98
CA ALA A 447 -10.97 15.13 -29.23
C ALA A 447 -10.50 13.82 -29.90
N PHE A 448 -10.04 12.83 -29.11
CA PHE A 448 -9.79 11.47 -29.56
C PHE A 448 -11.02 10.60 -29.32
N GLN A 449 -11.67 10.06 -30.35
CA GLN A 449 -12.97 9.40 -30.19
C GLN A 449 -12.92 7.85 -30.27
N ASP A 450 -11.76 7.26 -30.58
CA ASP A 450 -11.64 5.83 -30.85
C ASP A 450 -11.39 5.02 -29.56
N PHE A 451 -12.36 5.08 -28.65
CA PHE A 451 -12.39 4.31 -27.41
C PHE A 451 -13.82 4.10 -26.91
N SER A 452 -14.01 3.15 -25.99
CA SER A 452 -15.30 2.94 -25.31
C SER A 452 -15.38 3.75 -24.03
N PRO A 453 -16.54 4.31 -23.67
CA PRO A 453 -16.66 5.13 -22.46
C PRO A 453 -16.33 4.35 -21.19
N PHE A 454 -15.76 5.02 -20.20
CA PHE A 454 -15.36 4.40 -18.94
C PHE A 454 -15.42 5.36 -17.77
N TRP A 455 -15.36 4.81 -16.55
CA TRP A 455 -15.28 5.57 -15.31
C TRP A 455 -13.87 5.55 -14.74
N GLU A 456 -13.45 6.71 -14.23
CA GLU A 456 -12.28 6.88 -13.37
C GLU A 456 -12.75 7.41 -12.01
N PHE A 457 -12.26 6.79 -10.95
CA PHE A 457 -12.51 7.25 -9.58
C PHE A 457 -11.18 7.57 -8.89
N VAL A 458 -11.09 8.80 -8.38
CA VAL A 458 -9.92 9.33 -7.69
C VAL A 458 -10.19 9.29 -6.19
N ALA A 459 -9.26 8.77 -5.40
CA ALA A 459 -9.34 8.83 -3.94
C ALA A 459 -7.98 9.05 -3.28
N GLY A 460 -7.94 10.09 -2.44
CA GLY A 460 -6.80 10.51 -1.65
C GLY A 460 -7.06 11.90 -1.06
N PRO A 461 -6.19 12.41 -0.19
CA PRO A 461 -5.09 11.69 0.41
C PRO A 461 -5.56 10.88 1.62
N LEU A 462 -4.80 9.87 2.03
CA LEU A 462 -5.11 9.06 3.20
C LEU A 462 -4.70 9.76 4.50
N ASN A 463 -3.46 10.26 4.56
CA ASN A 463 -2.97 11.05 5.69
C ASN A 463 -1.86 11.98 5.22
N ALA A 464 -2.19 12.91 4.33
CA ALA A 464 -1.27 13.91 3.80
C ALA A 464 -2.02 15.25 3.63
N GLY A 465 -1.32 16.29 3.16
CA GLY A 465 -1.98 17.58 2.95
C GLY A 465 -2.97 17.48 1.80
N SER A 466 -4.21 17.97 1.93
CA SER A 466 -5.17 17.92 0.81
C SER A 466 -4.93 19.05 -0.20
N PHE A 467 -5.17 18.79 -1.50
CA PHE A 467 -4.99 19.76 -2.60
C PHE A 467 -6.14 19.69 -3.62
N GLY A 468 -6.00 20.43 -4.72
CA GLY A 468 -6.94 20.45 -5.83
C GLY A 468 -8.10 21.43 -5.65
N PRO A 469 -9.13 21.35 -6.51
CA PRO A 469 -9.23 20.41 -7.63
C PRO A 469 -8.34 20.85 -8.81
N ASN A 470 -7.81 19.89 -9.56
CA ASN A 470 -7.01 20.17 -10.76
C ASN A 470 -7.92 20.35 -11.98
N ALA A 471 -7.43 21.06 -13.00
CA ALA A 471 -8.15 21.22 -14.26
C ALA A 471 -8.15 19.92 -15.07
N LEU A 472 -9.22 19.69 -15.84
CA LEU A 472 -9.30 18.58 -16.79
C LEU A 472 -8.79 18.99 -18.18
N ASP A 473 -8.19 18.01 -18.86
CA ASP A 473 -7.83 18.04 -20.27
C ASP A 473 -8.91 17.32 -21.11
N ALA A 474 -9.31 17.93 -22.23
CA ALA A 474 -10.40 17.43 -23.07
C ALA A 474 -9.99 16.35 -24.08
N THR A 475 -8.70 15.96 -24.16
CA THR A 475 -8.20 14.95 -25.10
C THR A 475 -9.07 13.69 -25.11
N PHE A 476 -9.41 13.16 -23.93
CA PHE A 476 -10.24 11.96 -23.75
C PHE A 476 -11.67 12.26 -23.24
N GLY A 477 -12.11 13.53 -23.31
CA GLY A 477 -13.48 13.93 -22.95
C GLY A 477 -13.93 13.61 -21.52
N PRO A 478 -13.10 13.78 -20.48
CA PRO A 478 -13.54 13.57 -19.09
C PRO A 478 -14.61 14.59 -18.67
N GLN A 479 -15.55 14.12 -17.86
CA GLN A 479 -16.60 14.93 -17.27
C GLN A 479 -16.54 14.81 -15.74
N VAL A 480 -16.54 15.94 -15.04
CA VAL A 480 -16.70 15.95 -13.57
C VAL A 480 -18.13 15.59 -13.22
N VAL A 481 -18.32 14.39 -12.69
CA VAL A 481 -19.61 13.95 -12.12
C VAL A 481 -19.68 14.29 -10.64
N PHE A 482 -18.55 14.17 -9.95
CA PHE A 482 -18.40 14.56 -8.55
C PHE A 482 -16.95 14.96 -8.27
N GLN A 483 -16.75 15.94 -7.40
CA GLN A 483 -15.45 16.25 -6.81
C GLN A 483 -15.63 16.85 -5.42
N LYS A 484 -14.72 16.56 -4.50
CA LYS A 484 -14.65 17.18 -3.18
C LYS A 484 -13.19 17.42 -2.80
N ALA A 485 -12.80 18.69 -2.81
CA ALA A 485 -11.46 19.19 -2.56
C ALA A 485 -11.48 20.27 -1.47
N PRO A 486 -10.35 20.51 -0.77
CA PRO A 486 -10.26 21.53 0.27
C PRO A 486 -10.39 22.95 -0.30
N PRO A 487 -10.75 23.94 0.54
CA PRO A 487 -10.82 25.34 0.13
C PRO A 487 -9.45 26.01 -0.06
N ALA A 488 -8.37 25.39 0.43
CA ALA A 488 -7.00 25.87 0.36
C ALA A 488 -6.03 24.70 0.19
N PRO A 489 -4.88 24.90 -0.49
CA PRO A 489 -3.89 23.85 -0.69
C PRO A 489 -3.19 23.47 0.61
N ASN A 490 -2.67 22.24 0.66
CA ASN A 490 -2.01 21.65 1.83
C ASN A 490 -2.88 21.67 3.11
N ALA A 491 -4.19 21.48 2.97
CA ALA A 491 -5.08 21.45 4.12
C ALA A 491 -4.77 20.23 5.01
N SER A 492 -4.63 20.44 6.31
CA SER A 492 -4.30 19.41 7.28
C SER A 492 -5.35 18.29 7.33
N PRO A 493 -5.00 17.10 7.84
CA PRO A 493 -6.00 16.04 8.06
C PRO A 493 -7.15 16.45 9.01
N LEU A 494 -6.99 17.52 9.79
CA LEU A 494 -8.06 18.08 10.62
C LEU A 494 -9.12 18.84 9.83
N ALA A 495 -8.84 19.23 8.59
CA ALA A 495 -9.76 19.95 7.71
C ALA A 495 -10.90 19.08 7.16
N GLY A 496 -10.80 17.73 7.29
CA GLY A 496 -11.85 16.81 6.87
C GLY A 496 -11.87 16.48 5.37
N PHE A 497 -10.74 16.65 4.68
CA PHE A 497 -10.57 16.36 3.26
C PHE A 497 -9.63 15.16 3.00
N GLN A 498 -9.60 14.20 3.91
CA GLN A 498 -8.96 12.90 3.68
C GLN A 498 -10.00 11.92 3.17
N PHE A 499 -9.66 11.18 2.13
CA PHE A 499 -10.60 10.31 1.44
C PHE A 499 -10.00 8.96 1.09
N PHE A 500 -10.84 7.93 1.07
CA PHE A 500 -10.53 6.64 0.48
C PHE A 500 -11.72 6.17 -0.34
N GLY A 501 -11.45 5.30 -1.30
CA GLY A 501 -12.47 4.69 -2.11
C GLY A 501 -12.83 3.28 -1.63
N GLU A 502 -14.07 2.85 -1.85
CA GLU A 502 -14.55 1.49 -1.62
C GLU A 502 -15.24 0.98 -2.88
N VAL A 503 -14.91 -0.24 -3.30
CA VAL A 503 -15.56 -0.95 -4.39
C VAL A 503 -16.22 -2.22 -3.85
N ASN A 504 -17.47 -2.46 -4.24
CA ASN A 504 -18.22 -3.67 -3.96
C ASN A 504 -18.71 -4.29 -5.27
N ILE A 505 -18.44 -5.57 -5.50
CA ILE A 505 -18.98 -6.35 -6.62
C ILE A 505 -19.96 -7.37 -6.07
N ASP A 506 -21.21 -7.24 -6.47
CA ASP A 506 -22.29 -8.15 -6.12
C ASP A 506 -22.33 -9.33 -7.11
N PRO A 507 -22.23 -10.58 -6.66
CA PRO A 507 -22.24 -11.75 -7.53
C PRO A 507 -23.61 -11.99 -8.20
N ASP A 508 -24.70 -11.59 -7.55
CA ASP A 508 -26.07 -11.88 -7.99
C ASP A 508 -26.52 -10.86 -9.03
N SER A 509 -26.41 -9.57 -8.72
CA SER A 509 -26.75 -8.50 -9.66
C SER A 509 -25.66 -8.25 -10.71
N ARG A 510 -24.44 -8.78 -10.47
CA ARG A 510 -23.22 -8.53 -11.27
C ARG A 510 -22.76 -7.07 -11.28
N ALA A 511 -23.40 -6.20 -10.52
CA ALA A 511 -23.09 -4.78 -10.48
C ALA A 511 -21.83 -4.47 -9.67
N LEU A 512 -21.08 -3.46 -10.09
CA LEU A 512 -19.99 -2.87 -9.33
C LEU A 512 -20.45 -1.53 -8.76
N SER A 513 -20.39 -1.38 -7.44
CA SER A 513 -20.67 -0.12 -6.75
C SER A 513 -19.40 0.49 -6.19
N VAL A 514 -19.25 1.80 -6.37
CA VAL A 514 -18.15 2.60 -5.86
C VAL A 514 -18.69 3.62 -4.87
N ASP A 515 -18.06 3.70 -3.69
CA ASP A 515 -18.25 4.77 -2.72
C ASP A 515 -16.94 5.55 -2.56
N LEU A 516 -17.00 6.87 -2.58
CA LEU A 516 -15.92 7.73 -2.08
C LEU A 516 -16.27 8.09 -0.63
N ARG A 517 -15.35 7.83 0.30
CA ARG A 517 -15.58 7.96 1.74
C ARG A 517 -14.61 8.93 2.39
N ASP A 518 -15.08 9.65 3.39
CA ASP A 518 -14.23 10.52 4.22
C ASP A 518 -13.45 9.74 5.30
N ILE A 519 -12.64 10.47 6.08
CA ILE A 519 -11.82 9.93 7.18
C ILE A 519 -12.60 9.14 8.24
N ASP A 520 -13.91 9.39 8.39
CA ASP A 520 -14.79 8.69 9.34
C ASP A 520 -15.50 7.49 8.67
N GLY A 521 -15.25 7.24 7.39
CA GLY A 521 -15.88 6.18 6.60
C GLY A 521 -17.27 6.52 6.07
N ARG A 522 -17.71 7.78 6.16
CA ARG A 522 -19.01 8.21 5.63
C ARG A 522 -18.90 8.38 4.12
N SER A 523 -19.89 7.86 3.40
CA SER A 523 -19.97 8.03 1.94
C SER A 523 -20.28 9.49 1.62
N VAL A 524 -19.44 10.10 0.79
CA VAL A 524 -19.64 11.46 0.24
C VAL A 524 -20.13 11.43 -1.20
N PHE A 525 -19.96 10.29 -1.88
CA PHE A 525 -20.46 10.02 -3.22
C PHE A 525 -20.58 8.50 -3.42
N ALA A 526 -21.59 8.07 -4.18
CA ALA A 526 -21.76 6.68 -4.55
C ALA A 526 -22.22 6.54 -6.02
N LYS A 527 -21.72 5.51 -6.70
CA LYS A 527 -22.10 5.17 -8.07
C LYS A 527 -22.17 3.66 -8.26
N THR A 528 -23.29 3.17 -8.77
CA THR A 528 -23.43 1.77 -9.22
C THR A 528 -23.32 1.70 -10.74
N LEU A 529 -22.54 0.73 -11.21
CA LEU A 529 -22.30 0.41 -12.61
C LEU A 529 -22.90 -0.97 -12.89
N ALA A 530 -23.76 -1.05 -13.91
CA ALA A 530 -24.25 -2.32 -14.41
C ALA A 530 -23.14 -3.00 -15.24
N ALA A 531 -23.03 -4.32 -15.15
CA ALA A 531 -22.18 -5.08 -16.07
C ALA A 531 -22.79 -5.05 -17.47
N ALA A 532 -21.94 -4.86 -18.48
CA ALA A 532 -22.31 -4.97 -19.89
C ALA A 532 -22.69 -6.40 -20.30
#